data_AF-A0A967AHL7-F1
#
_entry.id   AF-A0A967AHL7-F1
#
_cell.length_a   1.000
_cell.length_b   1.000
_cell.length_c   1.000
_cell.angle_alpha   90.00
_cell.angle_beta   90.00
_cell.angle_gamma   90.00
#
_symmetry.space_group_name_H-M   'P 1'
#
loop_
_entity.id
_entity.type
_entity.pdbx_description
1 polymer ?
#
loop_
_entity_poly.entity_id
_entity_poly.type
_entity_poly.pdbx_seq_one_letter_code
_entity_poly.pdbx_strand_id
1 'polypeptide(L)'
;MCASWKRGYNPDVVTTGLESIKSISENGEVSFTGFEFDDYATVLLSSPDISSLLPDRYKRQIVHKGIYGVAKSNKLTVSALLKEISKLEQAYLREPTKQYLLATDISLHIPADHTRLVLEGKLITFSRHPSSKIQRDVFLRLGRAFLDRELPKSYSCVHIVTSGRSPEEAGILALDTIDLLRGIWNFFLNRTRHLILHSGNRDPINKIMLGPLHSLHSLNGKRLPDPFWYDATYVSPVQPIDLTKSWDKLRRFEKLVRGRLSRSHSKLYLEEAFRRYTRALDEKSHETSFIKLWSLLEYLTNTLNQSYDVTIRRAASLWADRAFHIEALQHLRDHRNSAVHLDRWSAEITTLLYQLKRYVEALLLRRTLNSAHLDFWNAYKQRVLRLCQLNITHYLVVGSVTFHASHSYRFANLEEIARFFDLPTDKRVLSQQKRLIQKRLRFIRT
;
A
#
# COMPACT_ATOMS: atom_id res chain seq x y z
N MET A 1 21.99 -21.27 -3.12
CA MET A 1 22.16 -19.82 -2.82
C MET A 1 20.80 -19.17 -2.96
N CYS A 2 20.45 -18.26 -2.07
CA CYS A 2 19.14 -17.60 -2.06
C CYS A 2 19.22 -16.18 -2.63
N ALA A 3 20.34 -15.50 -2.43
CA ALA A 3 20.63 -14.25 -3.12
C ALA A 3 21.17 -14.50 -4.53
N SER A 4 20.78 -13.64 -5.48
CA SER A 4 21.31 -13.61 -6.85
C SER A 4 21.51 -12.17 -7.32
N TRP A 5 22.34 -11.89 -8.32
CA TRP A 5 22.49 -10.52 -8.83
C TRP A 5 21.33 -10.13 -9.75
N LYS A 6 20.79 -8.91 -9.58
CA LYS A 6 19.77 -8.38 -10.49
C LYS A 6 20.39 -8.03 -11.85
N ARG A 7 19.59 -8.18 -12.90
CA ARG A 7 19.96 -7.74 -14.25
C ARG A 7 20.15 -6.23 -14.29
N GLY A 8 21.16 -5.76 -15.03
CA GLY A 8 21.46 -4.33 -15.21
C GLY A 8 22.50 -3.77 -14.24
N TYR A 9 22.92 -4.53 -13.22
CA TYR A 9 24.05 -4.18 -12.35
C TYR A 9 25.32 -4.88 -12.82
N ASN A 10 26.47 -4.20 -12.68
CA ASN A 10 27.79 -4.79 -12.88
C ASN A 10 28.48 -4.95 -11.52
N PRO A 11 28.38 -6.12 -10.88
CA PRO A 11 28.93 -6.33 -9.54
C PRO A 11 30.46 -6.32 -9.51
N ASP A 12 31.13 -6.58 -10.64
CA ASP A 12 32.59 -6.55 -10.72
C ASP A 12 33.12 -5.14 -10.41
N VAL A 13 32.51 -4.10 -10.99
CA VAL A 13 32.89 -2.69 -10.72
C VAL A 13 32.86 -2.39 -9.22
N VAL A 14 31.81 -2.85 -8.53
CA VAL A 14 31.63 -2.58 -7.10
C VAL A 14 32.62 -3.37 -6.26
N THR A 15 32.86 -4.64 -6.58
CA THR A 15 33.82 -5.46 -5.82
C THR A 15 35.27 -5.04 -6.06
N THR A 16 35.64 -4.65 -7.28
CA THR A 16 36.96 -4.09 -7.59
C THR A 16 37.18 -2.76 -6.88
N GLY A 17 36.18 -1.87 -6.89
CA GLY A 17 36.24 -0.59 -6.19
C GLY A 17 36.38 -0.75 -4.67
N LEU A 18 35.59 -1.63 -4.05
CA LEU A 18 35.71 -1.94 -2.63
C LEU A 18 37.08 -2.56 -2.27
N GLU A 19 37.62 -3.42 -3.13
CA GLU A 19 38.95 -4.03 -2.92
C GLU A 19 40.06 -2.98 -3.04
N SER A 20 39.95 -1.99 -3.94
CA SER A 20 40.98 -0.95 -4.10
C SER A 20 41.05 0.03 -2.92
N ILE A 21 39.94 0.22 -2.21
CA ILE A 21 39.88 1.12 -1.04
C ILE A 21 40.03 0.37 0.29
N LYS A 22 40.25 -0.95 0.24
CA LYS A 22 40.43 -1.79 1.42
C LYS A 22 41.84 -1.66 1.97
N SER A 23 41.97 -1.46 3.28
CA SER A 23 43.23 -1.59 4.01
C SER A 23 43.08 -2.56 5.18
N ILE A 24 44.18 -3.22 5.52
CA ILE A 24 44.25 -4.19 6.63
C ILE A 24 45.37 -3.72 7.55
N SER A 25 45.04 -3.48 8.82
CA SER A 25 46.03 -3.09 9.83
C SER A 25 46.90 -4.28 10.25
N GLU A 26 48.02 -4.00 10.93
CA GLU A 26 48.90 -5.04 11.49
C GLU A 26 48.17 -5.99 12.47
N ASN A 27 47.09 -5.50 13.10
CA ASN A 27 46.24 -6.28 14.01
C ASN A 27 45.17 -7.12 13.28
N GLY A 28 45.16 -7.12 11.95
CA GLY A 28 44.16 -7.81 11.14
C GLY A 28 42.80 -7.11 11.08
N GLU A 29 42.71 -5.85 11.50
CA GLU A 29 41.49 -5.07 11.35
C GLU A 29 41.34 -4.57 9.92
N VAL A 30 40.16 -4.79 9.35
CA VAL A 30 39.82 -4.30 8.01
C VAL A 30 39.21 -2.92 8.16
N SER A 31 39.71 -1.97 7.37
CA SER A 31 39.12 -0.65 7.18
C SER A 31 39.01 -0.33 5.69
N PHE A 32 38.19 0.67 5.37
CA PHE A 32 38.00 1.16 4.01
C PHE A 32 38.25 2.67 4.00
N THR A 33 38.92 3.18 2.98
CA THR A 33 39.26 4.60 2.88
C THR A 33 38.16 5.43 2.21
N GLY A 34 37.91 6.63 2.76
CA GLY A 34 37.06 7.64 2.15
C GLY A 34 35.56 7.38 2.21
N PHE A 35 34.79 8.30 1.61
CA PHE A 35 33.33 8.22 1.48
C PHE A 35 32.88 7.18 0.45
N GLU A 36 33.80 6.71 -0.39
CA GLU A 36 33.55 5.77 -1.49
C GLU A 36 33.00 4.43 -0.99
N PHE A 37 33.33 4.03 0.23
CA PHE A 37 32.76 2.84 0.86
C PHE A 37 31.23 2.90 0.94
N ASP A 38 30.68 4.04 1.37
CA ASP A 38 29.23 4.20 1.52
C ASP A 38 28.52 4.20 0.15
N ASP A 39 29.16 4.75 -0.88
CA ASP A 39 28.66 4.71 -2.25
C ASP A 39 28.57 3.26 -2.76
N TYR A 40 29.67 2.49 -2.65
CA TYR A 40 29.69 1.08 -3.05
C TYR A 40 28.72 0.24 -2.22
N ALA A 41 28.68 0.42 -0.91
CA ALA A 41 27.76 -0.29 -0.03
C ALA A 41 26.30 0.01 -0.38
N THR A 42 25.98 1.25 -0.72
CA THR A 42 24.61 1.66 -1.12
C THR A 42 24.21 1.04 -2.47
N VAL A 43 25.13 0.98 -3.44
CA VAL A 43 24.90 0.24 -4.70
C VAL A 43 24.62 -1.24 -4.41
N LEU A 44 25.36 -1.85 -3.47
CA LEU A 44 25.13 -3.23 -3.04
C LEU A 44 23.82 -3.45 -2.28
N LEU A 45 23.15 -2.42 -1.75
CA LEU A 45 21.80 -2.61 -1.19
C LEU A 45 20.76 -2.89 -2.27
N SER A 46 20.99 -2.38 -3.49
CA SER A 46 20.04 -2.50 -4.60
C SER A 46 20.40 -3.60 -5.60
N SER A 47 21.69 -3.95 -5.69
CA SER A 47 22.25 -4.86 -6.71
C SER A 47 21.85 -6.34 -6.57
N PRO A 48 21.92 -6.98 -5.39
CA PRO A 48 21.45 -8.34 -5.21
C PRO A 48 19.93 -8.38 -5.02
N ASP A 49 19.33 -9.45 -5.55
CA ASP A 49 17.98 -9.89 -5.21
C ASP A 49 18.04 -10.64 -3.87
N ILE A 50 17.66 -9.92 -2.82
CA ILE A 50 17.57 -10.41 -1.44
C ILE A 50 16.09 -10.55 -1.10
N SER A 51 15.73 -11.56 -0.32
CA SER A 51 14.37 -11.84 0.11
C SER A 51 13.62 -10.59 0.56
N SER A 52 12.42 -10.39 0.02
CA SER A 52 11.53 -9.28 0.39
C SER A 52 11.02 -9.37 1.83
N LEU A 53 11.26 -10.48 2.53
CA LEU A 53 10.91 -10.66 3.94
C LEU A 53 11.87 -9.95 4.90
N LEU A 54 13.05 -9.52 4.41
CA LEU A 54 14.04 -8.81 5.22
C LEU A 54 13.67 -7.32 5.36
N PRO A 55 13.60 -6.78 6.59
CA PRO A 55 13.52 -5.34 6.80
C PRO A 55 14.75 -4.61 6.26
N ASP A 56 14.60 -3.36 5.83
CA ASP A 56 15.66 -2.62 5.12
C ASP A 56 16.90 -2.35 5.99
N ARG A 57 16.72 -2.11 7.29
CA ARG A 57 17.88 -2.01 8.22
C ARG A 57 18.67 -3.31 8.25
N TYR A 58 17.99 -4.46 8.23
CA TYR A 58 18.63 -5.77 8.22
C TYR A 58 19.29 -6.07 6.88
N LYS A 59 18.69 -5.68 5.75
CA LYS A 59 19.38 -5.74 4.44
C LYS A 59 20.68 -4.94 4.49
N ARG A 60 20.66 -3.73 5.03
CA ARG A 60 21.86 -2.91 5.21
C ARG A 60 22.89 -3.58 6.11
N GLN A 61 22.48 -4.10 7.26
CA GLN A 61 23.38 -4.83 8.15
C GLN A 61 23.97 -6.07 7.49
N ILE A 62 23.18 -6.84 6.74
CA ILE A 62 23.63 -8.04 6.02
C ILE A 62 24.66 -7.65 4.96
N VAL A 63 24.40 -6.61 4.17
CA VAL A 63 25.35 -6.14 3.14
C VAL A 63 26.65 -5.66 3.79
N HIS A 64 26.59 -4.77 4.79
CA HIS A 64 27.80 -4.30 5.48
C HIS A 64 28.57 -5.47 6.13
N LYS A 65 27.89 -6.35 6.87
CA LYS A 65 28.53 -7.53 7.48
C LYS A 65 29.10 -8.47 6.43
N GLY A 66 28.45 -8.62 5.28
CA GLY A 66 28.93 -9.41 4.16
C GLY A 66 30.24 -8.85 3.59
N ILE A 67 30.31 -7.54 3.37
CA ILE A 67 31.53 -6.86 2.89
C ILE A 67 32.68 -7.08 3.87
N TYR A 68 32.48 -6.74 5.16
CA TYR A 68 33.53 -6.93 6.17
C TYR A 68 33.89 -8.40 6.39
N GLY A 69 32.91 -9.31 6.33
CA GLY A 69 33.12 -10.75 6.49
C GLY A 69 34.02 -11.32 5.40
N VAL A 70 33.78 -10.93 4.14
CA VAL A 70 34.64 -11.35 3.02
C VAL A 70 36.00 -10.68 3.10
N ALA A 71 36.04 -9.37 3.33
CA ALA A 71 37.28 -8.59 3.35
C ALA A 71 38.28 -9.07 4.42
N LYS A 72 37.79 -9.62 5.55
CA LYS A 72 38.63 -10.21 6.60
C LYS A 72 39.26 -11.54 6.21
N SER A 73 38.58 -12.35 5.39
CA SER A 73 38.95 -13.74 5.14
C SER A 73 39.52 -13.99 3.75
N ASN A 74 39.24 -13.11 2.78
CA ASN A 74 39.58 -13.29 1.37
C ASN A 74 39.60 -11.96 0.60
N LYS A 75 40.05 -12.02 -0.66
CA LYS A 75 39.85 -10.95 -1.65
C LYS A 75 38.35 -10.74 -1.90
N LEU A 76 37.90 -9.49 -1.95
CA LEU A 76 36.53 -9.16 -2.33
C LEU A 76 36.32 -9.51 -3.80
N THR A 77 35.54 -10.56 -4.03
CA THR A 77 35.12 -11.02 -5.36
C THR A 77 33.61 -11.14 -5.40
N VAL A 78 33.03 -11.03 -6.60
CA VAL A 78 31.59 -11.13 -6.83
C VAL A 78 31.00 -12.40 -6.22
N SER A 79 31.65 -13.54 -6.40
CA SER A 79 31.18 -14.84 -5.90
C SER A 79 31.30 -14.97 -4.39
N ALA A 80 32.40 -14.51 -3.79
CA ALA A 80 32.61 -14.56 -2.35
C ALA A 80 31.60 -13.67 -1.61
N LEU A 81 31.38 -12.44 -2.12
CA LEU A 81 30.42 -11.50 -1.55
C LEU A 81 28.99 -12.03 -1.62
N LEU A 82 28.57 -12.53 -2.78
CA LEU A 82 27.22 -13.10 -2.93
C LEU A 82 27.02 -14.31 -2.00
N LYS A 83 28.04 -15.16 -1.84
CA LYS A 83 28.00 -16.31 -0.95
C LYS A 83 27.83 -15.89 0.51
N GLU A 84 28.57 -14.89 0.97
CA GLU A 84 28.48 -14.43 2.37
C GLU A 84 27.14 -13.71 2.64
N ILE A 85 26.68 -12.86 1.70
CA ILE A 85 25.35 -12.24 1.79
C ILE A 85 24.26 -13.31 1.86
N SER A 86 24.31 -14.32 0.97
CA SER A 86 23.33 -15.42 0.97
C SER A 86 23.36 -16.24 2.26
N LYS A 87 24.54 -16.41 2.89
CA LYS A 87 24.69 -17.10 4.18
C LYS A 87 24.05 -16.30 5.31
N LEU A 88 24.29 -14.99 5.36
CA LEU A 88 23.73 -14.09 6.37
C LEU A 88 22.20 -13.96 6.23
N GLU A 89 21.69 -13.86 4.99
CA GLU A 89 20.26 -13.93 4.70
C GLU A 89 19.64 -15.23 5.22
N GLN A 90 20.26 -16.38 4.92
CA GLN A 90 19.76 -17.67 5.38
C GLN A 90 19.78 -17.80 6.90
N ALA A 91 20.81 -17.26 7.56
CA ALA A 91 20.87 -17.22 9.01
C ALA A 91 19.67 -16.46 9.58
N TYR A 92 19.35 -15.27 9.03
CA TYR A 92 18.18 -14.50 9.44
C TYR A 92 16.87 -15.24 9.18
N LEU A 93 16.68 -15.81 7.98
CA LEU A 93 15.42 -16.50 7.63
C LEU A 93 15.13 -17.72 8.51
N ARG A 94 16.18 -18.34 9.07
CA ARG A 94 16.09 -19.46 10.01
C ARG A 94 15.83 -19.03 11.46
N GLU A 95 15.92 -17.74 11.78
CA GLU A 95 15.60 -17.27 13.13
C GLU A 95 14.13 -17.57 13.47
N PRO A 96 13.85 -18.06 14.69
CA PRO A 96 12.48 -18.30 15.11
C PRO A 96 11.74 -16.99 15.32
N THR A 97 10.46 -16.96 14.95
CA THR A 97 9.61 -15.80 15.23
C THR A 97 9.33 -15.67 16.72
N LYS A 98 9.43 -14.45 17.24
CA LYS A 98 9.10 -14.07 18.62
C LYS A 98 7.85 -13.20 18.63
N GLN A 99 7.13 -13.21 19.74
CA GLN A 99 5.93 -12.39 19.93
C GLN A 99 6.28 -11.03 20.53
N TYR A 100 5.59 -10.00 20.03
CA TYR A 100 5.77 -8.61 20.38
C TYR A 100 4.42 -7.91 20.55
N LEU A 101 4.42 -6.83 21.30
CA LEU A 101 3.27 -5.94 21.47
C LEU A 101 3.62 -4.56 20.88
N LEU A 102 2.96 -4.17 19.78
CA LEU A 102 3.08 -2.81 19.26
C LEU A 102 1.98 -1.93 19.86
N ALA A 103 2.37 -0.74 20.33
CA ALA A 103 1.48 0.26 20.90
C ALA A 103 1.52 1.55 20.09
N THR A 104 0.34 2.07 19.75
CA THR A 104 0.17 3.33 19.03
C THR A 104 -1.17 3.98 19.37
N ASP A 105 -1.51 5.09 18.72
CA ASP A 105 -2.73 5.84 18.91
C ASP A 105 -3.51 5.90 17.57
N ILE A 106 -4.83 6.10 17.64
CA ILE A 106 -5.71 6.17 16.47
C ILE A 106 -6.79 7.22 16.65
N SER A 107 -7.09 7.98 15.58
CA SER A 107 -8.04 9.11 15.58
C SER A 107 -9.50 8.67 15.51
N LEU A 108 -9.92 7.75 16.38
CA LEU A 108 -11.32 7.33 16.47
C LEU A 108 -11.73 6.96 17.88
N HIS A 109 -13.04 6.91 18.11
CA HIS A 109 -13.65 6.29 19.28
C HIS A 109 -14.62 5.20 18.84
N ILE A 110 -14.58 4.06 19.54
CA ILE A 110 -15.47 2.91 19.30
C ILE A 110 -16.30 2.61 20.56
N PRO A 111 -17.41 1.87 20.42
CA PRO A 111 -18.17 1.37 21.57
C PRO A 111 -17.30 0.56 22.56
N ALA A 112 -17.58 0.71 23.86
CA ALA A 112 -16.77 0.13 24.94
C ALA A 112 -16.82 -1.42 24.97
N ASP A 113 -17.91 -2.00 24.49
CA ASP A 113 -18.13 -3.44 24.32
C ASP A 113 -17.38 -4.04 23.11
N HIS A 114 -16.75 -3.19 22.29
CA HIS A 114 -16.12 -3.60 21.03
C HIS A 114 -14.64 -3.28 20.95
N THR A 115 -13.95 -3.34 22.09
CA THR A 115 -12.53 -3.01 22.25
C THR A 115 -11.56 -4.01 21.62
N ARG A 116 -11.99 -5.18 21.13
CA ARG A 116 -11.10 -6.23 20.61
C ARG A 116 -11.50 -6.70 19.21
N LEU A 117 -10.50 -6.93 18.36
CA LEU A 117 -10.67 -7.41 16.99
C LEU A 117 -9.53 -8.36 16.61
N VAL A 118 -9.83 -9.39 15.81
CA VAL A 118 -8.81 -10.28 15.24
C VAL A 118 -8.71 -10.07 13.73
N LEU A 119 -7.51 -9.74 13.25
CA LEU A 119 -7.18 -9.55 11.85
C LEU A 119 -5.89 -10.31 11.52
N GLU A 120 -5.92 -11.16 10.49
CA GLU A 120 -4.76 -12.00 10.11
C GLU A 120 -4.18 -12.83 11.28
N GLY A 121 -5.04 -13.31 12.18
CA GLY A 121 -4.61 -14.03 13.39
C GLY A 121 -4.01 -13.15 14.49
N LYS A 122 -3.88 -11.84 14.28
CA LYS A 122 -3.36 -10.86 15.24
C LYS A 122 -4.49 -10.23 16.04
N LEU A 123 -4.31 -10.13 17.36
CA LEU A 123 -5.26 -9.49 18.26
C LEU A 123 -4.97 -7.98 18.32
N ILE A 124 -5.96 -7.18 17.93
CA ILE A 124 -5.97 -5.72 18.01
C ILE A 124 -6.90 -5.33 19.15
N THR A 125 -6.40 -4.51 20.07
CA THR A 125 -7.17 -3.98 21.21
C THR A 125 -7.17 -2.46 21.17
N PHE A 126 -8.34 -1.87 21.34
CA PHE A 126 -8.57 -0.43 21.44
C PHE A 126 -8.89 -0.06 22.89
N SER A 127 -8.38 1.06 23.36
CA SER A 127 -8.71 1.61 24.67
C SER A 127 -8.73 3.13 24.65
N ARG A 128 -9.56 3.77 25.49
CA ARG A 128 -9.56 5.24 25.60
C ARG A 128 -8.28 5.80 26.22
N HIS A 129 -7.66 5.01 27.10
CA HIS A 129 -6.45 5.40 27.81
C HIS A 129 -5.36 4.35 27.59
N PRO A 130 -4.08 4.76 27.55
CA PRO A 130 -2.97 3.82 27.49
C PRO A 130 -2.97 2.94 28.74
N SER A 131 -2.59 1.67 28.58
CA SER A 131 -2.42 0.79 29.73
C SER A 131 -1.21 1.24 30.56
N SER A 132 -1.38 1.37 31.87
CA SER A 132 -0.28 1.69 32.79
C SER A 132 0.86 0.65 32.75
N LYS A 133 0.59 -0.56 32.25
CA LYS A 133 1.58 -1.63 32.10
C LYS A 133 2.55 -1.38 30.94
N ILE A 134 2.19 -0.53 29.98
CA ILE A 134 2.98 -0.32 28.75
C ILE A 134 3.80 0.96 28.92
N GLN A 135 5.12 0.78 28.93
CA GLN A 135 6.08 1.86 29.17
C GLN A 135 6.25 2.75 27.93
N ARG A 136 5.26 3.62 27.65
CA ARG A 136 5.28 4.55 26.51
C ARG A 136 5.88 5.92 26.82
N ASP A 137 6.05 6.28 28.08
CA ASP A 137 6.48 7.62 28.53
C ASP A 137 7.81 8.06 27.93
N VAL A 138 8.79 7.15 27.85
CA VAL A 138 10.10 7.43 27.23
C VAL A 138 9.92 7.77 25.75
N PHE A 139 9.12 6.99 25.02
CA PHE A 139 8.88 7.20 23.60
C PHE A 139 8.08 8.47 23.32
N LEU A 140 7.14 8.84 24.21
CA LEU A 140 6.42 10.10 24.11
C LEU A 140 7.36 11.30 24.33
N ARG A 141 8.32 11.20 25.26
CA ARG A 141 9.35 12.22 25.47
C ARG A 141 10.28 12.34 24.27
N LEU A 142 10.82 11.22 23.78
CA LEU A 142 11.66 11.19 22.58
C LEU A 142 10.90 11.73 21.37
N GLY A 143 9.68 11.27 21.15
CA GLY A 143 8.83 11.70 20.05
C GLY A 143 8.54 13.20 20.06
N ARG A 144 8.33 13.81 21.24
CA ARG A 144 8.21 15.27 21.35
C ARG A 144 9.50 15.98 20.94
N ALA A 145 10.66 15.46 21.34
CA ALA A 145 11.95 16.03 20.98
C ALA A 145 12.25 15.91 19.46
N PHE A 146 11.85 14.81 18.82
CA PHE A 146 12.10 14.59 17.39
C PHE A 146 11.11 15.31 16.48
N LEU A 147 9.81 15.35 16.85
CA LEU A 147 8.78 15.92 15.99
C LEU A 147 8.68 17.44 16.12
N ASP A 148 8.93 17.99 17.32
CA ASP A 148 8.67 19.40 17.62
C ASP A 148 7.23 19.85 17.21
N ARG A 149 6.25 18.97 17.41
CA ARG A 149 4.82 19.20 17.10
C ARG A 149 3.92 18.81 18.26
N GLU A 150 2.71 19.37 18.29
CA GLU A 150 1.68 18.95 19.24
C GLU A 150 1.24 17.50 18.97
N LEU A 151 1.36 16.64 19.99
CA LEU A 151 0.88 15.26 19.92
C LEU A 151 -0.64 15.17 20.21
N PRO A 152 -1.35 14.22 19.59
CA PRO A 152 -2.78 14.05 19.81
C PRO A 152 -3.10 13.68 21.26
N LYS A 153 -4.06 14.38 21.87
CA LYS A 153 -4.50 14.14 23.27
C LYS A 153 -5.79 13.32 23.36
N SER A 154 -6.62 13.35 22.32
CA SER A 154 -7.95 12.74 22.29
C SER A 154 -8.01 11.42 21.51
N TYR A 155 -6.87 10.86 21.08
CA TYR A 155 -6.86 9.62 20.30
C TYR A 155 -7.09 8.42 21.21
N SER A 156 -7.75 7.38 20.68
CA SER A 156 -7.77 6.09 21.37
C SER A 156 -6.41 5.41 21.24
N CYS A 157 -5.98 4.69 22.26
CA CYS A 157 -4.81 3.84 22.22
C CYS A 157 -5.14 2.53 21.47
N VAL A 158 -4.20 2.03 20.69
CA VAL A 158 -4.27 0.74 19.99
C VAL A 158 -3.07 -0.11 20.36
N HIS A 159 -3.34 -1.36 20.71
CA HIS A 159 -2.33 -2.39 20.90
C HIS A 159 -2.56 -3.53 19.93
N ILE A 160 -1.49 -4.03 19.33
CA ILE A 160 -1.53 -5.23 18.48
C ILE A 160 -0.46 -6.22 18.91
N VAL A 161 -0.87 -7.47 19.11
CA VAL A 161 0.05 -8.58 19.32
C VAL A 161 0.45 -9.13 17.95
N THR A 162 1.75 -9.16 17.69
CA THR A 162 2.33 -9.55 16.40
C THR A 162 3.53 -10.46 16.62
N SER A 163 3.95 -11.17 15.58
CA SER A 163 5.14 -12.02 15.61
C SER A 163 6.08 -11.66 14.47
N GLY A 164 7.38 -11.66 14.74
CA GLY A 164 8.43 -11.44 13.74
C GLY A 164 9.75 -12.06 14.22
N ARG A 165 10.70 -12.27 13.32
CA ARG A 165 12.05 -12.75 13.65
C ARG A 165 12.85 -11.66 14.33
N SER A 166 12.62 -10.41 13.90
CA SER A 166 13.16 -9.21 14.54
C SER A 166 12.08 -8.27 15.06
N PRO A 167 12.42 -7.39 16.03
CA PRO A 167 11.56 -6.28 16.44
C PRO A 167 11.07 -5.43 15.26
N GLU A 168 11.94 -5.22 14.25
CA GLU A 168 11.62 -4.40 13.10
C GLU A 168 10.58 -5.03 12.19
N GLU A 169 10.77 -6.31 11.84
CA GLU A 169 9.79 -7.10 11.07
C GLU A 169 8.44 -7.14 11.79
N ALA A 170 8.46 -7.40 13.10
CA ALA A 170 7.26 -7.43 13.93
C ALA A 170 6.49 -6.09 13.89
N GLY A 171 7.21 -4.97 14.02
CA GLY A 171 6.63 -3.63 13.96
C GLY A 171 6.03 -3.29 12.60
N ILE A 172 6.74 -3.56 11.50
CA ILE A 172 6.24 -3.35 10.14
C ILE A 172 4.96 -4.16 9.91
N LEU A 173 4.97 -5.46 10.25
CA LEU A 173 3.79 -6.33 10.12
C LEU A 173 2.61 -5.82 10.96
N ALA A 174 2.86 -5.29 12.15
CA ALA A 174 1.83 -4.71 13.00
C ALA A 174 1.21 -3.45 12.37
N LEU A 175 2.04 -2.52 11.91
CA LEU A 175 1.58 -1.29 11.25
C LEU A 175 0.84 -1.61 9.94
N ASP A 176 1.35 -2.52 9.12
CA ASP A 176 0.69 -3.01 7.90
C ASP A 176 -0.69 -3.64 8.18
N THR A 177 -0.81 -4.37 9.30
CA THR A 177 -2.08 -4.97 9.72
C THR A 177 -3.09 -3.89 10.14
N ILE A 178 -2.64 -2.88 10.88
CA ILE A 178 -3.50 -1.75 11.28
C ILE A 178 -3.88 -0.91 10.06
N ASP A 179 -2.94 -0.68 9.13
CA ASP A 179 -3.17 0.02 7.85
C ASP A 179 -4.21 -0.69 6.98
N LEU A 180 -4.18 -2.03 6.93
CA LEU A 180 -5.22 -2.78 6.24
C LEU A 180 -6.59 -2.57 6.89
N LEU A 181 -6.68 -2.65 8.22
CA LEU A 181 -7.94 -2.44 8.94
C LEU A 181 -8.51 -1.05 8.68
N ARG A 182 -7.70 -0.01 8.93
CA ARG A 182 -8.13 1.37 8.75
C ARG A 182 -8.32 1.73 7.28
N GLY A 183 -7.63 1.09 6.34
CA GLY A 183 -7.86 1.28 4.91
C GLY A 183 -9.24 0.80 4.48
N ILE A 184 -9.71 -0.34 5.00
CA ILE A 184 -11.08 -0.81 4.78
C ILE A 184 -12.09 0.15 5.44
N TRP A 185 -11.81 0.64 6.64
CA TRP A 185 -12.71 1.57 7.36
C TRP A 185 -12.77 2.96 6.71
N ASN A 186 -11.62 3.53 6.35
CA ASN A 186 -11.54 4.79 5.61
C ASN A 186 -12.20 4.65 4.25
N PHE A 187 -12.07 3.52 3.54
CA PHE A 187 -12.80 3.29 2.30
C PHE A 187 -14.33 3.34 2.50
N PHE A 188 -14.84 2.79 3.61
CA PHE A 188 -16.26 2.91 3.96
C PHE A 188 -16.70 4.36 4.21
N LEU A 189 -15.86 5.15 4.88
CA LEU A 189 -16.16 6.53 5.28
C LEU A 189 -15.98 7.53 4.13
N ASN A 190 -14.99 7.31 3.27
CA ASN A 190 -14.61 8.23 2.20
C ASN A 190 -15.53 8.09 0.99
N ARG A 191 -16.09 6.91 0.73
CA ARG A 191 -16.95 6.65 -0.44
C ARG A 191 -18.32 7.34 -0.35
N THR A 192 -18.77 7.70 0.85
CA THR A 192 -20.08 8.36 1.06
C THR A 192 -20.02 9.87 0.83
N ARG A 193 -18.83 10.43 0.55
CA ARG A 193 -18.61 11.87 0.36
C ARG A 193 -18.17 12.16 -1.07
N HIS A 194 -19.00 12.90 -1.81
CA HIS A 194 -18.72 13.33 -3.19
C HIS A 194 -18.54 14.84 -3.34
N LEU A 195 -18.84 15.61 -2.29
CA LEU A 195 -18.67 17.06 -2.25
C LEU A 195 -17.87 17.42 -1.00
N ILE A 196 -16.84 18.26 -1.15
CA ILE A 196 -16.27 18.99 -0.01
C ILE A 196 -16.30 20.48 -0.33
N LEU A 197 -17.00 21.22 0.53
CA LEU A 197 -16.83 22.64 0.68
C LEU A 197 -15.61 22.82 1.60
N HIS A 198 -14.48 23.25 1.05
CA HIS A 198 -13.33 23.61 1.86
C HIS A 198 -13.44 25.09 2.24
N SER A 199 -13.44 25.38 3.54
CA SER A 199 -13.05 26.69 4.07
C SER A 199 -11.85 26.46 5.00
N GLY A 200 -10.70 27.07 4.69
CA GLY A 200 -9.48 27.01 5.52
C GLY A 200 -8.44 25.96 5.09
N ASN A 201 -7.68 25.45 6.06
CA ASN A 201 -6.54 24.56 5.84
C ASN A 201 -6.94 23.20 5.26
N ARG A 202 -6.07 22.64 4.41
CA ARG A 202 -6.26 21.30 3.82
C ARG A 202 -5.94 20.24 4.88
N ASP A 203 -6.98 19.49 5.27
CA ASP A 203 -6.86 18.31 6.11
C ASP A 203 -6.74 17.04 5.25
N PRO A 204 -6.08 15.98 5.76
CA PRO A 204 -6.11 14.67 5.14
C PRO A 204 -7.53 14.20 4.80
N ILE A 205 -7.65 13.47 3.70
CA ILE A 205 -8.94 12.94 3.25
C ILE A 205 -9.46 11.89 4.23
N ASN A 206 -8.57 11.03 4.73
CA ASN A 206 -8.92 10.02 5.71
C ASN A 206 -9.38 10.62 7.04
N LYS A 207 -10.32 9.94 7.70
CA LYS A 207 -10.82 10.32 9.03
C LYS A 207 -10.25 9.46 10.15
N ILE A 208 -9.73 8.30 9.81
CA ILE A 208 -9.07 7.39 10.73
C ILE A 208 -7.57 7.40 10.38
N MET A 209 -6.83 8.17 11.15
CA MET A 209 -5.38 8.31 11.10
C MET A 209 -4.75 7.65 12.31
N LEU A 210 -3.49 7.23 12.16
CA LEU A 210 -2.68 6.82 13.31
C LEU A 210 -2.05 8.04 13.96
N GLY A 211 -1.75 7.92 15.24
CA GLY A 211 -0.87 8.86 15.93
C GLY A 211 0.55 8.74 15.39
N PRO A 212 1.38 9.79 15.56
CA PRO A 212 2.68 9.87 14.91
C PRO A 212 3.78 9.06 15.59
N LEU A 213 3.46 8.29 16.63
CA LEU A 213 4.44 7.54 17.42
C LEU A 213 3.99 6.09 17.61
N HIS A 214 4.92 5.17 17.39
CA HIS A 214 4.70 3.73 17.50
C HIS A 214 5.85 3.11 18.28
N SER A 215 5.56 2.31 19.30
CA SER A 215 6.57 1.63 20.11
C SER A 215 6.33 0.14 20.22
N LEU A 216 7.41 -0.63 20.25
CA LEU A 216 7.38 -2.07 20.44
C LEU A 216 7.78 -2.45 21.86
N HIS A 217 7.08 -3.43 22.41
CA HIS A 217 7.24 -3.91 23.78
C HIS A 217 7.25 -5.44 23.79
N SER A 218 7.80 -6.02 24.86
CA SER A 218 7.51 -7.41 25.18
C SER A 218 6.05 -7.58 25.62
N LEU A 219 5.54 -8.81 25.65
CA LEU A 219 4.14 -9.09 25.98
C LEU A 219 3.70 -8.62 27.37
N ASN A 220 4.64 -8.47 28.30
CA ASN A 220 4.39 -7.91 29.63
C ASN A 220 4.37 -6.36 29.68
N GLY A 221 4.53 -5.69 28.54
CA GLY A 221 4.55 -4.22 28.44
C GLY A 221 5.90 -3.57 28.74
N LYS A 222 6.96 -4.35 29.00
CA LYS A 222 8.31 -3.82 29.17
C LYS A 222 8.87 -3.32 27.83
N ARG A 223 9.56 -2.19 27.91
CA ARG A 223 10.23 -1.55 26.77
C ARG A 223 11.31 -2.44 26.17
N LEU A 224 11.39 -2.47 24.84
CA LEU A 224 12.54 -3.00 24.12
C LEU A 224 13.57 -1.88 23.85
N PRO A 225 14.89 -2.18 23.85
CA PRO A 225 15.95 -1.18 23.68
C PRO A 225 15.81 -0.36 22.40
N ASP A 226 15.39 -1.00 21.30
CA ASP A 226 15.08 -0.45 19.98
C ASP A 226 14.17 -1.44 19.22
N PRO A 227 13.35 -1.02 18.23
CA PRO A 227 13.12 0.33 17.69
C PRO A 227 11.77 0.96 18.08
N PHE A 228 11.66 2.28 17.92
CA PHE A 228 10.39 3.00 17.81
C PHE A 228 10.28 3.62 16.42
N TRP A 229 9.05 3.86 15.97
CA TRP A 229 8.78 4.51 14.69
C TRP A 229 8.04 5.81 14.95
N TYR A 230 8.28 6.77 14.07
CA TYR A 230 7.54 8.01 14.07
C TYR A 230 7.19 8.42 12.64
N ASP A 231 6.10 9.17 12.50
CA ASP A 231 5.71 9.77 11.24
C ASP A 231 6.41 11.12 11.07
N ALA A 232 7.48 11.15 10.28
CA ALA A 232 8.23 12.37 9.97
C ALA A 232 7.40 13.42 9.20
N THR A 233 6.29 13.00 8.58
CA THR A 233 5.38 13.88 7.84
C THR A 233 4.24 14.43 8.70
N TYR A 234 4.20 14.05 9.98
CA TYR A 234 3.19 14.52 10.91
C TYR A 234 3.27 16.03 11.12
N VAL A 235 2.12 16.70 10.95
CA VAL A 235 2.02 18.15 11.13
C VAL A 235 1.18 18.51 12.35
N SER A 236 -0.01 17.93 12.47
CA SER A 236 -0.99 18.30 13.50
C SER A 236 -2.02 17.20 13.70
N PRO A 237 -2.64 17.10 14.89
CA PRO A 237 -3.66 16.09 15.14
C PRO A 237 -4.94 16.41 14.36
N VAL A 238 -5.57 15.39 13.77
CA VAL A 238 -6.95 15.49 13.25
C VAL A 238 -7.98 15.18 14.33
N GLN A 239 -9.20 15.70 14.20
CA GLN A 239 -10.28 15.40 15.14
C GLN A 239 -10.70 13.92 15.09
N PRO A 240 -10.74 13.20 16.23
CA PRO A 240 -11.18 11.82 16.27
C PRO A 240 -12.62 11.65 15.80
N ILE A 241 -12.88 10.64 14.97
CA ILE A 241 -14.25 10.29 14.58
C ILE A 241 -14.91 9.39 15.63
N ASP A 242 -16.10 9.76 16.08
CA ASP A 242 -16.93 8.89 16.91
C ASP A 242 -17.71 7.90 16.04
N LEU A 243 -17.35 6.62 16.15
CA LEU A 243 -17.97 5.53 15.40
C LEU A 243 -19.10 4.84 16.18
N THR A 244 -19.42 5.25 17.41
CA THR A 244 -20.40 4.56 18.26
C THR A 244 -21.73 4.31 17.56
N LYS A 245 -22.29 5.33 16.89
CA LYS A 245 -23.58 5.24 16.17
C LYS A 245 -23.50 4.48 14.84
N SER A 246 -22.33 4.37 14.23
CA SER A 246 -22.15 3.78 12.89
C SER A 246 -21.41 2.43 12.91
N TRP A 247 -21.05 1.97 14.10
CA TRP A 247 -20.20 0.80 14.31
C TRP A 247 -20.73 -0.45 13.61
N ASP A 248 -22.01 -0.80 13.80
CA ASP A 248 -22.59 -2.00 13.17
C ASP A 248 -22.59 -1.94 11.64
N LYS A 249 -22.76 -0.76 11.06
CA LYS A 249 -22.71 -0.58 9.60
C LYS A 249 -21.27 -0.74 9.12
N LEU A 250 -20.31 -0.11 9.80
CA LEU A 250 -18.89 -0.23 9.52
C LEU A 250 -18.40 -1.68 9.64
N ARG A 251 -18.77 -2.38 10.72
CA ARG A 251 -18.37 -3.77 10.99
C ARG A 251 -18.99 -4.74 10.00
N ARG A 252 -20.25 -4.56 9.60
CA ARG A 252 -20.85 -5.37 8.51
C ARG A 252 -20.07 -5.19 7.22
N PHE A 253 -19.71 -3.95 6.88
CA PHE A 253 -18.91 -3.67 5.70
C PHE A 253 -17.49 -4.28 5.78
N GLU A 254 -16.80 -4.13 6.91
CA GLU A 254 -15.49 -4.72 7.16
C GLU A 254 -15.51 -6.25 7.01
N LYS A 255 -16.47 -6.92 7.66
CA LYS A 255 -16.66 -8.37 7.54
C LYS A 255 -16.94 -8.80 6.10
N LEU A 256 -17.77 -8.04 5.37
CA LEU A 256 -18.05 -8.31 3.96
C LEU A 256 -16.78 -8.24 3.11
N VAL A 257 -16.03 -7.13 3.21
CA VAL A 257 -14.78 -6.93 2.43
C VAL A 257 -13.78 -8.03 2.77
N ARG A 258 -13.52 -8.29 4.06
CA ARG A 258 -12.60 -9.35 4.48
C ARG A 258 -13.02 -10.74 4.02
N GLY A 259 -14.32 -11.04 4.08
CA GLY A 259 -14.86 -12.31 3.59
C GLY A 259 -14.78 -12.49 2.07
N ARG A 260 -14.64 -11.39 1.32
CA ARG A 260 -14.34 -11.43 -0.13
C ARG A 260 -12.84 -11.56 -0.39
N LEU A 261 -12.01 -10.80 0.33
CA LEU A 261 -10.57 -10.88 0.25
C LEU A 261 -10.07 -12.30 0.56
N SER A 262 -10.59 -12.94 1.61
CA SER A 262 -10.19 -14.30 2.01
C SER A 262 -10.48 -15.37 0.95
N ARG A 263 -11.43 -15.12 0.04
CA ARG A 263 -11.82 -16.04 -1.04
C ARG A 263 -11.20 -15.67 -2.40
N SER A 264 -10.46 -14.57 -2.46
CA SER A 264 -9.89 -14.06 -3.71
C SER A 264 -8.51 -14.66 -3.96
N HIS A 265 -8.25 -15.14 -5.18
CA HIS A 265 -6.90 -15.51 -5.63
C HIS A 265 -5.92 -14.33 -5.58
N SER A 266 -6.43 -13.10 -5.64
CA SER A 266 -5.65 -11.86 -5.57
C SER A 266 -5.71 -11.19 -4.19
N LYS A 267 -5.92 -11.97 -3.10
CA LYS A 267 -6.02 -11.47 -1.72
C LYS A 267 -4.90 -10.49 -1.37
N LEU A 268 -3.65 -10.94 -1.45
CA LEU A 268 -2.47 -10.14 -1.06
C LEU A 268 -2.40 -8.82 -1.85
N TYR A 269 -2.69 -8.90 -3.15
CA TYR A 269 -2.69 -7.75 -4.03
C TYR A 269 -3.75 -6.70 -3.62
N LEU A 270 -4.96 -7.14 -3.27
CA LEU A 270 -6.05 -6.26 -2.86
C LEU A 270 -5.87 -5.72 -1.43
N GLU A 271 -5.31 -6.51 -0.52
CA GLU A 271 -4.93 -6.03 0.82
C GLU A 271 -3.89 -4.92 0.71
N GLU A 272 -2.88 -5.11 -0.14
CA GLU A 272 -1.89 -4.07 -0.44
C GLU A 272 -2.52 -2.83 -1.08
N ALA A 273 -3.53 -3.00 -1.95
CA ALA A 273 -4.25 -1.87 -2.52
C ALA A 273 -4.97 -1.02 -1.43
N PHE A 274 -5.55 -1.66 -0.41
CA PHE A 274 -6.15 -0.95 0.74
C PHE A 274 -5.10 -0.24 1.60
N ARG A 275 -3.92 -0.86 1.82
CA ARG A 275 -2.82 -0.21 2.54
C ARG A 275 -2.32 1.03 1.79
N ARG A 276 -2.10 0.92 0.48
CA ARG A 276 -1.71 2.06 -0.38
C ARG A 276 -2.79 3.14 -0.40
N TYR A 277 -4.05 2.75 -0.50
CA TYR A 277 -5.19 3.68 -0.48
C TYR A 277 -5.20 4.49 0.81
N THR A 278 -5.05 3.83 1.96
CA THR A 278 -5.05 4.54 3.24
C THR A 278 -3.84 5.45 3.37
N ARG A 279 -2.63 4.97 3.06
CA ARG A 279 -1.40 5.79 3.14
C ARG A 279 -1.42 6.99 2.20
N ALA A 280 -1.96 6.84 0.99
CA ALA A 280 -2.10 7.95 0.05
C ALA A 280 -3.01 9.06 0.59
N LEU A 281 -4.10 8.68 1.27
CA LEU A 281 -5.11 9.61 1.76
C LEU A 281 -4.88 10.12 3.20
N ASP A 282 -3.83 9.65 3.87
CA ASP A 282 -3.33 10.23 5.14
C ASP A 282 -2.49 11.49 4.92
N GLU A 283 -1.97 11.67 3.71
CA GLU A 283 -1.13 12.80 3.36
C GLU A 283 -1.87 14.13 3.57
N LYS A 284 -1.22 15.05 4.26
CA LYS A 284 -1.73 16.42 4.43
C LYS A 284 -1.56 17.25 3.15
N SER A 285 -0.49 17.01 2.39
CA SER A 285 -0.34 17.59 1.05
C SER A 285 -1.22 16.83 0.07
N HIS A 286 -2.16 17.54 -0.57
CA HIS A 286 -3.01 16.98 -1.61
C HIS A 286 -2.21 16.63 -2.87
N GLU A 287 -1.09 17.30 -3.11
CA GLU A 287 -0.15 17.02 -4.19
C GLU A 287 0.53 15.66 -3.97
N THR A 288 1.08 15.42 -2.79
CA THR A 288 1.65 14.11 -2.43
C THR A 288 0.58 13.02 -2.45
N SER A 289 -0.62 13.32 -1.91
CA SER A 289 -1.76 12.41 -1.95
C SER A 289 -2.14 12.02 -3.39
N PHE A 290 -2.15 13.01 -4.29
CA PHE A 290 -2.47 12.83 -5.70
C PHE A 290 -1.47 11.90 -6.39
N ILE A 291 -0.17 12.14 -6.21
CA ILE A 291 0.89 11.30 -6.78
C ILE A 291 0.77 9.86 -6.26
N LYS A 292 0.57 9.67 -4.95
CA LYS A 292 0.41 8.34 -4.36
C LYS A 292 -0.85 7.62 -4.85
N LEU A 293 -1.97 8.34 -5.02
CA LEU A 293 -3.19 7.78 -5.60
C LEU A 293 -3.03 7.43 -7.08
N TRP A 294 -2.25 8.20 -7.85
CA TRP A 294 -1.98 7.87 -9.25
C TRP A 294 -1.19 6.56 -9.34
N SER A 295 -0.14 6.40 -8.53
CA SER A 295 0.60 5.14 -8.43
C SER A 295 -0.30 3.96 -8.01
N LEU A 296 -1.31 4.22 -7.18
CA LEU A 296 -2.33 3.21 -6.84
C LEU A 296 -3.28 2.91 -8.02
N LEU A 297 -3.63 3.90 -8.84
CA LEU A 297 -4.41 3.69 -10.07
C LEU A 297 -3.66 2.77 -11.04
N GLU A 298 -2.37 3.00 -11.24
CA GLU A 298 -1.49 2.16 -12.07
C GLU A 298 -1.35 0.75 -11.49
N TYR A 299 -1.20 0.65 -10.18
CA TYR A 299 -1.20 -0.63 -9.48
C TYR A 299 -2.52 -1.40 -9.73
N LEU A 300 -3.68 -0.76 -9.55
CA LEU A 300 -5.03 -1.34 -9.72
C LEU A 300 -5.38 -1.73 -11.17
N THR A 301 -4.73 -1.08 -12.12
CA THR A 301 -4.87 -1.35 -13.55
C THR A 301 -3.79 -2.29 -14.09
N ASN A 302 -2.82 -2.68 -13.25
CA ASN A 302 -1.67 -3.52 -13.59
C ASN A 302 -0.85 -2.95 -14.76
N THR A 303 -0.49 -1.68 -14.66
CA THR A 303 0.18 -0.92 -15.73
C THR A 303 1.48 -0.24 -15.28
N LEU A 304 2.06 -0.64 -14.14
CA LEU A 304 3.30 -0.03 -13.60
C LEU A 304 4.46 0.02 -14.62
N ASN A 305 4.55 -0.96 -15.52
CA ASN A 305 5.57 -1.03 -16.58
C ASN A 305 4.96 -0.84 -17.98
N GLN A 306 3.82 -0.15 -18.10
CA GLN A 306 3.12 0.08 -19.35
C GLN A 306 2.91 1.58 -19.58
N SER A 307 2.60 1.96 -20.83
CA SER A 307 2.27 3.36 -21.16
C SER A 307 1.03 3.82 -20.41
N TYR A 308 0.98 5.11 -20.03
CA TYR A 308 -0.17 5.72 -19.38
C TYR A 308 -1.48 5.57 -20.15
N ASP A 309 -1.43 5.48 -21.48
CA ASP A 309 -2.62 5.26 -22.29
C ASP A 309 -3.32 3.94 -21.95
N VAL A 310 -2.58 2.92 -21.53
CA VAL A 310 -3.16 1.65 -21.07
C VAL A 310 -3.86 1.83 -19.73
N THR A 311 -3.23 2.56 -18.79
CA THR A 311 -3.82 2.93 -17.48
C THR A 311 -5.16 3.63 -17.68
N ILE A 312 -5.17 4.66 -18.54
CA ILE A 312 -6.35 5.47 -18.84
C ILE A 312 -7.45 4.62 -19.45
N ARG A 313 -7.14 3.82 -20.49
CA ARG A 313 -8.14 2.97 -21.16
C ARG A 313 -8.76 1.94 -20.22
N ARG A 314 -7.95 1.31 -19.35
CA ARG A 314 -8.41 0.28 -18.39
C ARG A 314 -9.23 0.90 -17.27
N ALA A 315 -8.78 2.02 -16.71
CA ALA A 315 -9.58 2.75 -15.75
C ALA A 315 -10.92 3.13 -16.39
N ALA A 316 -10.91 3.85 -17.52
CA ALA A 316 -12.10 4.36 -18.20
C ALA A 316 -13.15 3.29 -18.54
N SER A 317 -12.76 2.02 -18.68
CA SER A 317 -13.66 0.88 -18.97
C SER A 317 -14.75 0.64 -17.93
N LEU A 318 -14.65 1.25 -16.74
CA LEU A 318 -15.67 1.14 -15.70
C LEU A 318 -16.91 1.99 -15.96
N TRP A 319 -16.86 2.94 -16.89
CA TRP A 319 -17.92 3.91 -17.12
C TRP A 319 -18.56 3.77 -18.49
N ALA A 320 -19.86 4.07 -18.56
CA ALA A 320 -20.62 4.03 -19.81
C ALA A 320 -20.17 5.15 -20.77
N ASP A 321 -20.01 6.37 -20.28
CA ASP A 321 -19.46 7.49 -21.05
C ASP A 321 -17.93 7.44 -21.06
N ARG A 322 -17.40 6.50 -21.84
CA ARG A 322 -15.96 6.26 -21.90
C ARG A 322 -15.19 7.47 -22.45
N ALA A 323 -15.79 8.22 -23.38
CA ALA A 323 -15.13 9.35 -24.02
C ALA A 323 -14.80 10.44 -22.99
N PHE A 324 -15.79 10.89 -22.23
CA PHE A 324 -15.57 11.87 -21.16
C PHE A 324 -14.56 11.38 -20.12
N HIS A 325 -14.65 10.11 -19.71
CA HIS A 325 -13.75 9.56 -18.69
C HIS A 325 -12.31 9.39 -19.19
N ILE A 326 -12.09 9.19 -20.49
CA ILE A 326 -10.75 9.22 -21.09
C ILE A 326 -10.19 10.65 -21.01
N GLU A 327 -10.94 11.66 -21.44
CA GLU A 327 -10.51 13.07 -21.39
C GLU A 327 -10.18 13.50 -19.95
N ALA A 328 -11.05 13.17 -19.00
CA ALA A 328 -10.81 13.49 -17.60
C ALA A 328 -9.55 12.81 -17.04
N LEU A 329 -9.28 11.55 -17.43
CA LEU A 329 -8.07 10.84 -17.00
C LEU A 329 -6.80 11.34 -17.71
N GLN A 330 -6.91 11.79 -18.95
CA GLN A 330 -5.81 12.45 -19.67
C GLN A 330 -5.45 13.78 -18.99
N HIS A 331 -6.45 14.59 -18.64
CA HIS A 331 -6.23 15.81 -17.88
C HIS A 331 -5.51 15.54 -16.54
N LEU A 332 -5.90 14.50 -15.80
CA LEU A 332 -5.24 14.10 -14.55
C LEU A 332 -3.79 13.61 -14.79
N ARG A 333 -3.52 12.89 -15.88
CA ARG A 333 -2.17 12.48 -16.29
C ARG A 333 -1.29 13.70 -16.57
N ASP A 334 -1.82 14.67 -17.30
CA ASP A 334 -1.06 15.85 -17.69
C ASP A 334 -0.69 16.70 -16.46
N HIS A 335 -1.60 16.76 -15.47
CA HIS A 335 -1.29 17.33 -14.17
C HIS A 335 -0.19 16.54 -13.43
N ARG A 336 -0.27 15.21 -13.38
CA ARG A 336 0.79 14.36 -12.78
C ARG A 336 2.15 14.65 -13.42
N ASN A 337 2.22 14.68 -14.74
CA ASN A 337 3.46 14.93 -15.46
C ASN A 337 4.00 16.33 -15.18
N SER A 338 3.12 17.33 -15.12
CA SER A 338 3.52 18.69 -14.77
C SER A 338 4.03 18.81 -13.33
N ALA A 339 3.37 18.14 -12.37
CA ALA A 339 3.80 18.14 -10.97
C ALA A 339 5.16 17.43 -10.78
N VAL A 340 5.39 16.31 -11.49
CA VAL A 340 6.64 15.53 -11.39
C VAL A 340 7.80 16.19 -12.12
N HIS A 341 7.56 16.90 -13.23
CA HIS A 341 8.63 17.42 -14.08
C HIS A 341 8.85 18.94 -13.99
N LEU A 342 7.85 19.72 -13.56
CA LEU A 342 7.90 21.18 -13.60
C LEU A 342 7.69 21.85 -12.23
N ASP A 343 7.50 21.06 -11.15
CA ASP A 343 7.20 21.53 -9.79
C ASP A 343 6.12 22.62 -9.75
N ARG A 344 5.08 22.48 -10.58
CA ARG A 344 3.98 23.44 -10.68
C ARG A 344 2.81 23.02 -9.80
N TRP A 345 2.45 23.90 -8.87
CA TRP A 345 1.41 23.66 -7.88
C TRP A 345 0.07 24.17 -8.43
N SER A 346 -1.00 23.38 -8.28
CA SER A 346 -2.33 23.76 -8.76
C SER A 346 -3.21 24.23 -7.61
N ALA A 347 -3.85 25.39 -7.77
CA ALA A 347 -4.90 25.84 -6.87
C ALA A 347 -6.06 24.83 -6.79
N GLU A 348 -6.29 24.09 -7.89
CA GLU A 348 -7.36 23.09 -8.07
C GLU A 348 -6.97 21.67 -7.66
N ILE A 349 -5.79 21.45 -7.08
CA ILE A 349 -5.31 20.10 -6.71
C ILE A 349 -6.31 19.30 -5.89
N THR A 350 -7.08 19.94 -5.01
CA THR A 350 -8.13 19.28 -4.24
C THR A 350 -9.18 18.68 -5.18
N THR A 351 -9.66 19.46 -6.15
CA THR A 351 -10.62 19.00 -7.17
C THR A 351 -10.05 17.82 -7.95
N LEU A 352 -8.78 17.92 -8.40
CA LEU A 352 -8.09 16.85 -9.14
C LEU A 352 -7.92 15.58 -8.30
N LEU A 353 -7.58 15.73 -7.02
CA LEU A 353 -7.45 14.63 -6.06
C LEU A 353 -8.78 13.89 -5.86
N TYR A 354 -9.90 14.61 -5.70
CA TYR A 354 -11.22 13.99 -5.60
C TYR A 354 -11.66 13.32 -6.90
N GLN A 355 -11.34 13.91 -8.05
CA GLN A 355 -11.58 13.28 -9.35
C GLN A 355 -10.81 11.95 -9.45
N LEU A 356 -9.50 11.95 -9.19
CA LEU A 356 -8.64 10.77 -9.23
C LEU A 356 -9.09 9.69 -8.22
N LYS A 357 -9.36 10.11 -6.97
CA LYS A 357 -9.90 9.24 -5.92
C LYS A 357 -11.14 8.49 -6.38
N ARG A 358 -12.03 9.14 -7.12
CA ARG A 358 -13.26 8.51 -7.66
C ARG A 358 -12.96 7.35 -8.62
N TYR A 359 -11.89 7.45 -9.43
CA TYR A 359 -11.44 6.37 -10.31
C TYR A 359 -10.86 5.21 -9.51
N VAL A 360 -9.99 5.51 -8.54
CA VAL A 360 -9.37 4.52 -7.63
C VAL A 360 -10.43 3.77 -6.81
N GLU A 361 -11.37 4.49 -6.20
CA GLU A 361 -12.42 3.88 -5.39
C GLU A 361 -13.36 3.00 -6.22
N ALA A 362 -13.68 3.39 -7.45
CA ALA A 362 -14.48 2.57 -8.35
C ALA A 362 -13.79 1.25 -8.72
N LEU A 363 -12.48 1.30 -8.99
CA LEU A 363 -11.66 0.11 -9.24
C LEU A 363 -11.58 -0.78 -8.00
N LEU A 364 -11.27 -0.22 -6.82
CA LEU A 364 -11.24 -0.96 -5.56
C LEU A 364 -12.58 -1.64 -5.28
N LEU A 365 -13.69 -0.91 -5.43
CA LEU A 365 -15.03 -1.45 -5.22
C LEU A 365 -15.32 -2.62 -6.16
N ARG A 366 -15.07 -2.45 -7.47
CA ARG A 366 -15.33 -3.49 -8.46
C ARG A 366 -14.47 -4.73 -8.22
N ARG A 367 -13.20 -4.56 -7.89
CA ARG A 367 -12.24 -5.66 -7.66
C ARG A 367 -12.52 -6.42 -6.35
N THR A 368 -13.11 -5.76 -5.35
CA THR A 368 -13.32 -6.35 -4.02
C THR A 368 -14.72 -6.93 -3.81
N LEU A 369 -15.77 -6.29 -4.33
CA LEU A 369 -17.15 -6.67 -4.00
C LEU A 369 -17.92 -7.39 -5.13
N ASN A 370 -17.41 -7.42 -6.36
CA ASN A 370 -18.14 -7.85 -7.57
C ASN A 370 -19.47 -7.08 -7.79
N SER A 371 -19.89 -6.99 -9.05
CA SER A 371 -20.96 -6.14 -9.62
C SER A 371 -22.27 -5.96 -8.83
N ALA A 372 -22.72 -6.92 -8.02
CA ALA A 372 -24.04 -6.86 -7.38
C ALA A 372 -24.26 -5.64 -6.45
N HIS A 373 -23.19 -5.08 -5.86
CA HIS A 373 -23.28 -3.84 -5.09
C HIS A 373 -23.07 -2.57 -5.93
N LEU A 374 -22.49 -2.73 -7.12
CA LEU A 374 -22.37 -1.69 -8.14
C LEU A 374 -23.75 -1.36 -8.73
N ASP A 375 -24.69 -2.31 -8.75
CA ASP A 375 -26.04 -2.12 -9.28
C ASP A 375 -26.89 -1.20 -8.40
N PHE A 376 -26.81 -1.32 -7.07
CA PHE A 376 -27.41 -0.35 -6.14
C PHE A 376 -26.83 1.06 -6.36
N TRP A 377 -25.53 1.15 -6.60
CA TRP A 377 -24.85 2.43 -6.82
C TRP A 377 -25.08 3.02 -8.20
N ASN A 378 -25.15 2.21 -9.25
CA ASN A 378 -25.50 2.66 -10.60
C ASN A 378 -26.96 3.10 -10.66
N ALA A 379 -27.87 2.40 -9.96
CA ALA A 379 -29.26 2.81 -9.82
C ALA A 379 -29.39 4.12 -9.01
N TYR A 380 -28.65 4.27 -7.91
CA TYR A 380 -28.63 5.48 -7.09
C TYR A 380 -27.98 6.67 -7.81
N LYS A 381 -26.86 6.45 -8.50
CA LYS A 381 -26.12 7.44 -9.28
C LYS A 381 -26.90 7.87 -10.52
N GLN A 382 -27.62 6.97 -11.18
CA GLN A 382 -28.58 7.35 -12.21
C GLN A 382 -29.77 8.14 -11.64
N ARG A 383 -30.20 7.88 -10.41
CA ARG A 383 -31.29 8.64 -9.78
C ARG A 383 -30.84 10.08 -9.41
N VAL A 384 -29.61 10.24 -8.95
CA VAL A 384 -29.01 11.56 -8.68
C VAL A 384 -28.72 12.33 -9.99
N LEU A 385 -28.19 11.66 -11.02
CA LEU A 385 -28.00 12.28 -12.34
C LEU A 385 -29.33 12.63 -13.03
N ARG A 386 -30.38 11.82 -12.86
CA ARG A 386 -31.74 12.13 -13.34
C ARG A 386 -32.41 13.29 -12.62
N LEU A 387 -32.05 13.55 -11.36
CA LEU A 387 -32.50 14.74 -10.64
C LEU A 387 -31.78 16.01 -11.10
N CYS A 388 -30.59 15.88 -11.69
CA CYS A 388 -29.84 16.99 -12.28
C CYS A 388 -30.14 17.24 -13.77
N GLN A 389 -30.78 16.30 -14.46
CA GLN A 389 -31.15 16.43 -15.88
C GLN A 389 -32.52 15.80 -16.12
N LEU A 390 -33.57 16.59 -15.89
CA LEU A 390 -34.88 16.32 -16.48
C LEU A 390 -34.82 16.61 -17.98
N ASN A 391 -34.48 15.61 -18.80
CA ASN A 391 -35.32 15.17 -19.91
C ASN A 391 -34.74 13.97 -20.69
N ILE A 392 -35.61 12.96 -20.84
CA ILE A 392 -35.74 12.00 -21.96
C ILE A 392 -35.06 10.60 -21.88
N THR A 393 -35.99 9.64 -21.84
CA THR A 393 -36.07 8.20 -22.18
C THR A 393 -35.09 7.14 -21.67
N HIS A 394 -35.69 6.33 -20.80
CA HIS A 394 -35.43 4.96 -20.40
C HIS A 394 -35.42 3.95 -21.55
N TYR A 395 -34.59 2.89 -21.39
CA TYR A 395 -34.64 1.52 -21.94
C TYR A 395 -33.29 1.14 -22.55
N LEU A 396 -32.44 0.46 -21.76
CA LEU A 396 -31.35 -0.44 -22.20
C LEU A 396 -30.47 -0.95 -21.03
N VAL A 397 -30.58 -0.34 -19.84
CA VAL A 397 -29.67 -0.64 -18.71
C VAL A 397 -30.02 -1.93 -17.96
N VAL A 398 -31.28 -2.39 -18.00
CA VAL A 398 -31.74 -3.54 -17.21
C VAL A 398 -31.23 -4.89 -17.76
N GLY A 399 -31.02 -5.01 -19.08
CA GLY A 399 -30.58 -6.27 -19.71
C GLY A 399 -29.07 -6.57 -19.59
N SER A 400 -28.23 -5.55 -19.43
CA SER A 400 -26.78 -5.70 -19.23
C SER A 400 -26.44 -6.11 -17.79
N VAL A 401 -27.26 -5.69 -16.83
CA VAL A 401 -27.04 -5.87 -15.39
C VAL A 401 -27.34 -7.31 -14.94
N THR A 402 -28.40 -7.93 -15.47
CA THR A 402 -28.73 -9.35 -15.20
C THR A 402 -27.71 -10.33 -15.79
N PHE A 403 -27.06 -9.96 -16.90
CA PHE A 403 -26.02 -10.78 -17.55
C PHE A 403 -24.72 -10.84 -16.72
N HIS A 404 -24.32 -9.73 -16.10
CA HIS A 404 -23.14 -9.70 -15.22
C HIS A 404 -23.42 -10.23 -13.81
N ALA A 405 -24.66 -10.19 -13.33
CA ALA A 405 -25.07 -10.75 -12.05
C ALA A 405 -25.14 -12.30 -12.06
N SER A 406 -25.35 -12.91 -13.23
CA SER A 406 -25.50 -14.37 -13.40
C SER A 406 -24.21 -15.13 -13.73
N HIS A 407 -23.12 -14.42 -14.03
CA HIS A 407 -21.84 -15.04 -14.40
C HIS A 407 -20.74 -14.63 -13.41
N SER A 408 -20.56 -15.42 -12.36
CA SER A 408 -19.41 -15.32 -11.45
C SER A 408 -18.14 -15.78 -12.16
N TYR A 409 -17.56 -14.91 -12.99
CA TYR A 409 -16.30 -15.22 -13.69
C TYR A 409 -15.19 -15.47 -12.66
N ARG A 410 -14.73 -16.72 -12.58
CA ARG A 410 -13.51 -17.11 -11.87
C ARG A 410 -12.34 -16.90 -12.83
N PHE A 411 -11.67 -15.76 -12.71
CA PHE A 411 -10.37 -15.57 -13.36
C PHE A 411 -9.31 -16.37 -12.58
N ALA A 412 -8.45 -17.07 -13.30
CA ALA A 412 -7.39 -17.93 -12.76
C ALA A 412 -6.20 -17.12 -12.24
N ASN A 413 -5.86 -15.99 -12.88
CA ASN A 413 -4.72 -15.15 -12.47
C ASN A 413 -4.87 -13.69 -12.94
N LEU A 414 -3.93 -12.83 -12.51
CA LEU A 414 -3.94 -11.39 -12.79
C LEU A 414 -3.84 -11.06 -14.29
N GLU A 415 -3.12 -11.87 -15.04
CA GLU A 415 -2.94 -11.67 -16.48
C GLU A 415 -4.25 -11.90 -17.22
N GLU A 416 -5.03 -12.90 -16.82
CA GLU A 416 -6.36 -13.16 -17.39
C GLU A 416 -7.32 -11.99 -17.14
N ILE A 417 -7.28 -11.40 -15.95
CA ILE A 417 -8.12 -10.23 -15.65
C ILE A 417 -7.67 -9.01 -16.47
N ALA A 418 -6.36 -8.78 -16.61
CA ALA A 418 -5.84 -7.70 -17.43
C ALA A 418 -6.29 -7.85 -18.89
N ARG A 419 -6.14 -9.06 -19.46
CA ARG A 419 -6.62 -9.40 -20.80
C ARG A 419 -8.13 -9.20 -20.95
N PHE A 420 -8.92 -9.54 -19.93
CA PHE A 420 -10.36 -9.31 -19.95
C PHE A 420 -10.72 -7.82 -20.05
N PHE A 421 -10.01 -6.94 -19.33
CA PHE A 421 -10.23 -5.48 -19.43
C PHE A 421 -9.73 -4.89 -20.75
N ASP A 422 -8.81 -5.56 -21.44
CA ASP A 422 -8.33 -5.16 -22.75
C ASP A 422 -9.30 -5.58 -23.88
N LEU A 423 -10.32 -6.40 -23.59
CA LEU A 423 -11.31 -6.82 -24.58
C LEU A 423 -12.23 -5.65 -25.00
N PRO A 424 -12.66 -5.62 -26.28
CA PRO A 424 -13.67 -4.67 -26.75
C PRO A 424 -14.99 -4.82 -25.99
N THR A 425 -15.68 -3.72 -25.70
CA THR A 425 -17.02 -3.75 -25.09
C THR A 425 -18.14 -3.97 -26.11
N ASP A 426 -17.87 -3.76 -27.40
CA ASP A 426 -18.83 -4.00 -28.47
C ASP A 426 -19.07 -5.50 -28.68
N LYS A 427 -20.31 -5.93 -28.47
CA LYS A 427 -20.77 -7.31 -28.64
C LYS A 427 -20.49 -7.86 -30.03
N ARG A 428 -20.56 -7.04 -31.09
CA ARG A 428 -20.28 -7.45 -32.47
C ARG A 428 -18.80 -7.78 -32.64
N VAL A 429 -17.92 -6.92 -32.15
CA VAL A 429 -16.46 -7.13 -32.18
C VAL A 429 -16.08 -8.37 -31.37
N LEU A 430 -16.64 -8.54 -30.17
CA LEU A 430 -16.42 -9.74 -29.34
C LEU A 430 -16.91 -11.02 -30.04
N SER A 431 -18.07 -10.97 -30.70
CA SER A 431 -18.61 -12.11 -31.45
C SER A 431 -17.73 -12.49 -32.65
N GLN A 432 -17.20 -11.48 -33.34
CA GLN A 432 -16.24 -11.67 -34.43
C GLN A 432 -14.92 -12.28 -33.93
N GLN A 433 -14.35 -11.74 -32.86
CA GLN A 433 -13.14 -12.28 -32.23
C GLN A 433 -13.33 -13.72 -31.77
N LYS A 434 -14.47 -14.03 -31.12
CA LYS A 434 -14.83 -15.41 -30.74
C LYS A 434 -14.87 -16.34 -31.95
N ARG A 435 -15.48 -15.92 -33.05
CA ARG A 435 -15.56 -16.72 -34.29
C ARG A 435 -14.17 -16.98 -34.89
N LEU A 436 -13.29 -15.99 -34.90
CA LEU A 436 -11.92 -16.13 -35.40
C LEU A 436 -11.09 -17.08 -34.54
N ILE A 437 -11.17 -16.95 -33.21
CA ILE A 437 -10.49 -17.84 -32.27
C ILE A 437 -10.98 -19.29 -32.45
N GLN A 438 -12.29 -19.51 -32.56
CA GLN A 438 -12.86 -20.84 -32.80
C GLN A 438 -12.38 -21.44 -34.13
N LYS A 439 -12.31 -20.65 -35.20
CA LYS A 439 -11.73 -21.09 -36.49
C LYS A 439 -10.26 -21.48 -36.33
N ARG A 440 -9.46 -20.66 -35.64
CA ARG A 440 -8.03 -20.95 -35.42
C ARG A 440 -7.81 -22.22 -34.60
N LEU A 441 -8.61 -22.46 -33.56
CA LEU A 441 -8.54 -23.69 -32.77
C LEU A 441 -8.86 -24.95 -33.59
N ARG A 442 -9.76 -24.86 -34.57
CA ARG A 442 -10.02 -25.97 -35.50
C ARG A 442 -8.81 -26.25 -36.40
N PHE A 443 -8.06 -25.22 -36.77
CA PHE A 443 -6.87 -25.34 -37.61
C PHE A 443 -5.64 -25.91 -36.87
N ILE A 444 -5.58 -25.79 -35.54
CA ILE A 444 -4.46 -26.29 -34.72
C ILE A 444 -4.68 -27.75 -34.28
N ARG A 445 -5.91 -28.28 -34.40
CA ARG A 445 -6.28 -29.65 -33.98
C ARG A 445 -6.17 -30.71 -35.10
N THR A 446 -5.57 -30.34 -36.22
CA THR A 446 -5.11 -31.21 -37.31
C THR A 446 -3.60 -31.08 -37.38
#